data_AF-A0A7J5GCN8-F1
#
_entry.id   AF-A0A7J5GCN8-F1
#
_cell.length_a   1.000
_cell.length_b   1.000
_cell.length_c   1.000
_cell.angle_alpha   90.00
_cell.angle_beta   90.00
_cell.angle_gamma   90.00
#
_symmetry.space_group_name_H-M   'P 1'
#
loop_
_entity.id
_entity.type
_entity.pdbx_description
1 polymer ?
#
loop_
_entity_poly.entity_id
_entity_poly.type
_entity_poly.pdbx_seq_one_letter_code
_entity_poly.pdbx_strand_id
1 'polypeptide(L)'
;MKKIFLMWMLVFAAVVSFSSCSDDDESKFDYPMNTLYGTWEVTEIMAGGTWYDVTKYPYDKFAMSISFKSDGTYYGSGYLGNGSGTYTAEGKTIVTYVSGEEYVRYTVKSLTSNTAELSMQMGEGSIDVKARKK
;
A
#
# COMPACT_ATOMS: atom_id res chain seq x y z
N MET A 1 -60.96 3.66 -28.00
CA MET A 1 -60.54 4.16 -29.33
C MET A 1 -59.80 5.48 -29.17
N LYS A 2 -58.76 5.68 -29.99
CA LYS A 2 -57.77 6.80 -30.03
C LYS A 2 -56.68 6.72 -28.96
N LYS A 3 -55.39 6.87 -29.27
CA LYS A 3 -54.51 6.48 -30.38
C LYS A 3 -53.12 6.82 -29.83
N ILE A 4 -52.17 5.92 -30.03
CA ILE A 4 -50.78 5.96 -29.56
C ILE A 4 -50.03 7.20 -30.10
N PHE A 5 -49.20 7.81 -29.26
CA PHE A 5 -47.92 8.42 -29.67
C PHE A 5 -46.99 8.39 -28.43
N LEU A 6 -46.22 7.32 -28.21
CA LEU A 6 -44.82 7.13 -28.62
C LEU A 6 -43.87 8.23 -28.10
N MET A 7 -42.86 7.76 -27.33
CA MET A 7 -41.49 8.29 -27.28
C MET A 7 -41.38 9.57 -26.41
N TRP A 8 -40.55 9.69 -25.38
CA TRP A 8 -39.09 9.57 -25.36
C TRP A 8 -38.61 9.09 -23.97
N MET A 9 -38.03 7.90 -23.92
CA MET A 9 -37.14 7.46 -22.84
C MET A 9 -35.74 8.01 -23.19
N LEU A 10 -35.31 9.06 -22.49
CA LEU A 10 -33.96 9.60 -22.64
C LEU A 10 -32.97 8.71 -21.89
N VAL A 11 -32.42 7.74 -22.61
CA VAL A 11 -31.20 7.02 -22.24
C VAL A 11 -30.03 7.94 -22.55
N PHE A 12 -29.49 8.62 -21.53
CA PHE A 12 -28.17 9.24 -21.63
C PHE A 12 -27.12 8.16 -21.36
N ALA A 13 -26.77 7.42 -22.42
CA ALA A 13 -25.53 6.66 -22.45
C ALA A 13 -24.37 7.65 -22.67
N ALA A 14 -23.81 8.18 -21.58
CA ALA A 14 -22.54 8.86 -21.63
C ALA A 14 -21.44 7.79 -21.83
N VAL A 15 -21.19 7.47 -23.10
CA VAL A 15 -19.93 6.86 -23.55
C VAL A 15 -18.83 7.89 -23.33
N VAL A 16 -18.23 7.89 -22.14
CA VAL A 16 -16.93 8.51 -21.93
C VAL A 16 -15.87 7.59 -22.54
N SER A 17 -15.68 7.75 -23.84
CA SER A 17 -14.49 7.24 -24.54
C SER A 17 -13.29 8.06 -24.08
N PHE A 18 -12.60 7.63 -23.02
CA PHE A 18 -11.24 8.07 -22.78
C PHE A 18 -10.32 7.26 -23.70
N SER A 19 -10.05 7.79 -24.89
CA SER A 19 -8.89 7.40 -25.68
C SER A 19 -7.82 8.48 -25.50
N SER A 20 -6.83 8.16 -24.68
CA SER A 20 -5.47 8.71 -24.69
C SER A 20 -4.63 7.68 -23.90
N CYS A 21 -3.85 6.76 -24.47
CA CYS A 21 -2.84 6.91 -25.52
C CYS A 21 -1.88 8.03 -25.10
N SER A 22 -0.59 7.83 -24.86
CA SER A 22 0.36 6.72 -24.86
C SER A 22 1.49 7.24 -23.95
N ASP A 23 2.38 6.36 -23.53
CA ASP A 23 3.77 6.62 -23.14
C ASP A 23 4.10 6.07 -21.76
N ASP A 24 4.74 4.91 -21.84
CA ASP A 24 5.64 4.31 -20.86
C ASP A 24 5.03 4.00 -19.50
N ASP A 25 4.75 2.70 -19.30
CA ASP A 25 4.59 2.03 -17.99
C ASP A 25 5.91 2.09 -17.18
N GLU A 26 6.54 3.26 -17.13
CA GLU A 26 7.55 3.55 -16.14
C GLU A 26 6.86 3.61 -14.78
N SER A 27 7.25 2.68 -13.92
CA SER A 27 6.93 2.70 -12.50
C SER A 27 7.10 4.11 -11.95
N LYS A 28 6.01 4.75 -11.55
CA LYS A 28 6.03 6.06 -10.88
C LYS A 28 6.66 6.03 -9.49
N PHE A 29 7.04 4.85 -9.00
CA PHE A 29 7.72 4.66 -7.74
C PHE A 29 9.21 4.95 -7.88
N ASP A 30 9.81 5.67 -6.92
CA ASP A 30 11.20 6.14 -6.94
C ASP A 30 12.23 4.98 -6.88
N TYR A 31 11.77 3.74 -6.71
CA TYR A 31 12.61 2.55 -6.57
C TYR A 31 12.18 1.48 -7.59
N PRO A 32 13.09 0.58 -8.03
CA PRO A 32 12.72 -0.53 -8.89
C PRO A 32 11.68 -1.41 -8.19
N MET A 33 10.54 -1.64 -8.83
CA MET A 33 9.39 -2.27 -8.15
C MET A 33 9.67 -3.70 -7.67
N ASN A 34 10.55 -4.45 -8.34
CA ASN A 34 11.06 -5.74 -7.88
C ASN A 34 11.75 -5.70 -6.51
N THR A 35 12.26 -4.53 -6.12
CA THR A 35 12.85 -4.31 -4.79
C THR A 35 11.78 -4.35 -3.72
N LEU A 36 10.55 -3.90 -3.99
CA LEU A 36 9.46 -3.90 -3.01
C LEU A 36 8.89 -5.30 -2.77
N TYR A 37 8.77 -6.12 -3.82
CA TYR A 37 8.10 -7.43 -3.72
C TYR A 37 8.79 -8.40 -2.76
N GLY A 38 8.00 -9.20 -2.05
CA GLY A 38 8.46 -10.15 -1.04
C GLY A 38 8.01 -9.78 0.37
N THR A 39 8.46 -10.56 1.35
CA THR A 39 8.11 -10.40 2.77
C THR A 39 9.14 -9.54 3.48
N TRP A 40 8.68 -8.47 4.11
CA TRP A 40 9.44 -7.57 4.96
C TRP A 40 9.05 -7.79 6.41
N GLU A 41 10.03 -8.09 7.26
CA GLU A 41 9.88 -8.24 8.70
C GLU A 41 10.41 -6.97 9.37
N VAL A 42 9.60 -6.32 10.22
CA VAL A 42 10.03 -5.15 10.99
C VAL A 42 11.05 -5.61 12.03
N THR A 43 12.22 -4.97 12.06
CA THR A 43 13.31 -5.29 12.98
C THR A 43 13.49 -4.25 14.06
N GLU A 44 13.23 -2.98 13.77
CA GLU A 44 13.34 -1.89 14.76
C GLU A 44 12.19 -0.90 14.62
N ILE A 45 11.77 -0.31 15.75
CA ILE A 45 10.78 0.78 15.80
C ILE A 45 11.35 1.99 16.54
N MET A 46 11.04 3.20 16.08
CA MET A 46 11.46 4.45 16.74
C MET A 46 10.41 4.90 17.74
N ALA A 47 10.78 4.98 19.02
CA ALA A 47 9.91 5.55 20.06
C ALA A 47 10.71 6.45 21.01
N GLY A 48 10.21 7.66 21.27
CA GLY A 48 10.88 8.61 22.17
C GLY A 48 12.32 8.96 21.75
N GLY A 49 12.61 8.97 20.45
CA GLY A 49 13.96 9.23 19.91
C GLY A 49 14.94 8.07 20.01
N THR A 50 14.49 6.87 20.40
CA THR A 50 15.31 5.66 20.52
C THR A 50 14.77 4.56 19.62
N TRP A 51 15.66 3.85 18.92
CA TRP A 51 15.33 2.63 18.17
C TRP A 51 15.27 1.42 19.12
N TYR A 52 14.18 0.66 19.06
CA TYR A 52 13.99 -0.57 19.81
C TYR A 52 13.95 -1.77 18.86
N ASP A 53 14.80 -2.77 19.12
CA ASP A 53 14.84 -4.04 18.39
C ASP A 53 13.62 -4.90 18.75
N VAL A 54 12.67 -5.01 17.82
CA VAL A 54 11.43 -5.78 17.99
C VAL A 54 11.57 -7.25 17.61
N THR A 55 12.79 -7.73 17.35
CA THR A 55 13.08 -9.16 17.16
C THR A 55 13.45 -9.85 18.47
N LYS A 56 13.53 -9.10 19.57
CA LYS A 56 13.99 -9.59 20.88
C LYS A 56 13.05 -9.20 22.01
N TYR A 57 12.98 -10.04 23.05
CA TYR A 57 12.30 -9.73 24.30
C TYR A 57 12.88 -8.45 24.94
N PRO A 58 12.05 -7.55 25.51
CA PRO A 58 10.59 -7.64 25.70
C PRO A 58 9.75 -7.01 24.57
N TYR A 59 10.38 -6.66 23.43
CA TYR A 59 9.75 -5.92 22.34
C TYR A 59 9.28 -6.81 21.18
N ASP A 60 9.59 -8.10 21.22
CA ASP A 60 9.12 -9.15 20.29
C ASP A 60 7.59 -9.22 20.16
N LYS A 61 6.85 -8.80 21.20
CA LYS A 61 5.39 -8.62 21.12
C LYS A 61 4.93 -7.59 20.08
N PHE A 62 5.81 -6.70 19.61
CA PHE A 62 5.55 -5.71 18.57
C PHE A 62 5.98 -6.18 17.17
N ALA A 63 6.43 -7.44 17.04
CA ALA A 63 6.82 -8.00 15.76
C ALA A 63 5.67 -7.95 14.74
N MET A 64 5.98 -7.53 13.52
CA MET A 64 5.05 -7.48 12.42
C MET A 64 5.77 -7.63 11.08
N SER A 65 5.04 -8.08 10.08
CA SER A 65 5.56 -8.27 8.73
C SER A 65 4.50 -7.96 7.68
N ILE A 66 4.96 -7.61 6.49
CA ILE A 66 4.11 -7.40 5.32
C ILE A 66 4.74 -8.04 4.08
N SER A 67 3.93 -8.70 3.27
CA SER A 67 4.34 -9.33 2.02
C SER A 67 3.69 -8.61 0.85
N PHE A 68 4.47 -7.94 0.00
CA PHE A 68 3.98 -7.29 -1.23
C PHE A 68 4.14 -8.21 -2.43
N LYS A 69 3.10 -8.34 -3.26
CA LYS A 69 3.11 -9.18 -4.46
C LYS A 69 3.02 -8.33 -5.73
N SER A 70 3.58 -8.85 -6.83
CA SER A 70 3.59 -8.16 -8.12
C SER A 70 2.20 -7.92 -8.73
N ASP A 71 1.17 -8.60 -8.24
CA ASP A 71 -0.22 -8.44 -8.67
C ASP A 71 -0.94 -7.27 -7.96
N GLY A 72 -0.25 -6.49 -7.14
CA GLY A 72 -0.82 -5.35 -6.40
C GLY A 72 -1.53 -5.75 -5.10
N THR A 73 -1.42 -7.01 -4.67
CA THR A 73 -1.94 -7.47 -3.37
C THR A 73 -0.86 -7.52 -2.29
N TYR A 74 -1.28 -7.43 -1.03
CA TYR A 74 -0.39 -7.67 0.11
C TYR A 74 -1.03 -8.58 1.16
N TYR A 75 -0.19 -9.15 2.02
CA TYR A 75 -0.59 -9.82 3.26
C TYR A 75 0.22 -9.27 4.43
N GLY A 76 -0.46 -8.79 5.47
CA GLY A 76 0.14 -8.34 6.73
C GLY A 76 -0.11 -9.36 7.85
N SER A 77 0.84 -9.44 8.79
CA SER A 77 0.70 -10.25 10.00
C SER A 77 1.45 -9.66 11.20
N GLY A 78 1.01 -9.99 12.41
CA GLY A 78 1.67 -9.62 13.66
C GLY A 78 0.91 -8.54 14.45
N TYR A 79 1.65 -7.57 15.02
CA TYR A 79 1.11 -6.61 15.98
C TYR A 79 -0.13 -5.82 15.49
N LEU A 80 -0.21 -5.49 14.19
CA LEU A 80 -1.35 -4.78 13.62
C LEU A 80 -2.54 -5.68 13.24
N GLY A 81 -2.43 -6.98 13.52
CA GLY A 81 -3.37 -8.00 13.08
C GLY A 81 -2.94 -8.72 11.81
N ASN A 82 -3.74 -9.70 11.41
CA ASN A 82 -3.49 -10.52 10.23
C ASN A 82 -4.56 -10.22 9.18
N GLY A 83 -4.14 -9.97 7.94
CA GLY A 83 -5.09 -9.61 6.88
C GLY A 83 -4.45 -9.43 5.52
N SER A 84 -5.29 -9.39 4.49
CA SER A 84 -4.90 -9.14 3.11
C SER A 84 -5.58 -7.90 2.57
N GLY A 85 -4.99 -7.32 1.55
CA GLY A 85 -5.59 -6.21 0.83
C GLY A 85 -4.85 -5.90 -0.46
N THR A 86 -5.06 -4.70 -0.98
CA THR A 86 -4.35 -4.18 -2.16
C THR A 86 -3.41 -3.06 -1.75
N TYR A 87 -2.48 -2.70 -2.64
CA TYR A 87 -1.60 -1.56 -2.40
C TYR A 87 -1.29 -0.79 -3.68
N THR A 88 -0.91 0.46 -3.51
CA THR A 88 -0.31 1.31 -4.57
C THR A 88 1.08 1.75 -4.12
N ALA A 89 1.97 2.02 -5.07
CA ALA A 89 3.28 2.60 -4.80
C ALA A 89 3.61 3.67 -5.84
N GLU A 90 3.80 4.91 -5.39
CA GLU A 90 4.08 6.07 -6.23
C GLU A 90 5.01 7.04 -5.49
N GLY A 91 6.00 7.58 -6.20
CA GLY A 91 7.09 8.37 -5.62
C GLY A 91 7.78 7.60 -4.49
N LYS A 92 7.74 8.17 -3.28
CA LYS A 92 8.24 7.50 -2.05
C LYS A 92 7.14 6.88 -1.21
N THR A 93 5.92 6.80 -1.72
CA THR A 93 4.76 6.41 -0.90
C THR A 93 4.26 5.04 -1.31
N ILE A 94 4.02 4.18 -0.32
CA ILE A 94 3.28 2.94 -0.48
C ILE A 94 2.01 3.07 0.37
N VAL A 95 0.84 2.82 -0.21
CA VAL A 95 -0.43 2.87 0.52
C VAL A 95 -1.09 1.51 0.45
N THR A 96 -1.46 0.95 1.60
CA THR A 96 -2.23 -0.29 1.67
C THR A 96 -3.71 0.02 1.87
N TYR A 97 -4.55 -0.85 1.34
CA TYR A 97 -6.00 -0.72 1.40
C TYR A 97 -6.64 -2.00 1.91
N VAL A 98 -7.69 -1.87 2.71
CA VAL A 98 -8.56 -2.98 3.13
C VAL A 98 -9.97 -2.62 2.69
N SER A 99 -10.61 -3.48 1.90
CA SER A 99 -11.95 -3.23 1.34
C SER A 99 -12.06 -1.89 0.57
N GLY A 100 -10.96 -1.43 -0.03
CA GLY A 100 -10.89 -0.17 -0.78
C GLY A 100 -10.62 1.09 0.06
N GLU A 101 -10.59 0.97 1.39
CA GLU A 101 -10.25 2.07 2.29
C GLU A 101 -8.78 2.05 2.66
N GLU A 102 -8.15 3.23 2.74
CA GLU A 102 -6.75 3.36 3.16
C GLU A 102 -6.56 2.82 4.58
N TYR A 103 -5.55 1.96 4.74
CA TYR A 103 -5.23 1.32 6.01
C TYR A 103 -3.91 1.81 6.59
N VAL A 104 -2.80 1.65 5.86
CA VAL A 104 -1.48 2.14 6.28
C VAL A 104 -0.79 2.84 5.12
N ARG A 105 -0.22 4.00 5.40
CA ARG A 105 0.63 4.75 4.47
C ARG A 105 2.08 4.67 4.92
N TYR A 106 2.96 4.21 4.04
CA TYR A 106 4.39 4.14 4.27
C TYR A 106 5.08 5.20 3.42
N THR A 107 5.91 6.04 4.03
CA THR A 107 6.85 6.91 3.32
C THR A 107 8.24 6.32 3.39
N VAL A 108 8.79 5.96 2.23
CA VAL A 108 10.09 5.34 2.09
C VAL A 108 11.20 6.37 2.30
N LYS A 109 12.02 6.15 3.34
CA LYS A 109 13.25 6.93 3.58
C LYS A 109 14.44 6.30 2.89
N SER A 110 14.54 4.98 2.94
CA SER A 110 15.50 4.19 2.17
C SER A 110 14.94 2.80 1.87
N LEU A 111 15.28 2.25 0.70
CA LEU A 111 14.90 0.91 0.27
C LEU A 111 16.03 0.31 -0.57
N THR A 112 16.50 -0.86 -0.15
CA THR A 112 17.49 -1.68 -0.86
C THR A 112 16.90 -3.07 -1.13
N SER A 113 17.69 -3.99 -1.70
CA SER A 113 17.22 -5.37 -1.95
C SER A 113 16.82 -6.13 -0.68
N ASN A 114 17.34 -5.74 0.49
CA ASN A 114 17.22 -6.48 1.73
C ASN A 114 16.99 -5.62 3.00
N THR A 115 17.06 -4.30 2.91
CA THR A 115 16.77 -3.38 4.03
C THR A 115 15.83 -2.27 3.60
N ALA A 116 14.99 -1.82 4.54
CA ALA A 116 14.13 -0.65 4.35
C ALA A 116 14.07 0.18 5.63
N GLU A 117 13.98 1.50 5.47
CA GLU A 117 13.60 2.43 6.52
C GLU A 117 12.39 3.22 6.03
N LEU A 118 11.32 3.20 6.82
CA LEU A 118 10.00 3.72 6.46
C LEU A 118 9.46 4.58 7.60
N SER A 119 8.68 5.60 7.27
CA SER A 119 7.73 6.19 8.21
C SER A 119 6.36 5.56 7.95
N MET A 120 5.75 4.98 8.97
CA MET A 120 4.48 4.27 8.88
C MET A 120 3.38 5.09 9.55
N GLN A 121 2.42 5.56 8.76
CA GLN A 121 1.33 6.43 9.18
C GLN A 121 0.00 5.67 9.22
N MET A 122 -0.73 5.83 10.33
CA MET A 122 -2.08 5.31 10.56
C MET A 122 -2.91 6.41 11.23
N GLY A 123 -3.92 6.92 10.53
CA GLY A 123 -4.66 8.10 10.96
C GLY A 123 -3.73 9.30 11.16
N GLU A 124 -3.82 9.97 12.31
CA GLU A 124 -2.96 11.10 12.67
C GLU A 124 -1.60 10.68 13.25
N GLY A 125 -1.42 9.40 13.58
CA GLY A 125 -0.19 8.87 14.17
C GLY A 125 0.81 8.38 13.12
N SER A 126 2.10 8.56 13.39
CA SER A 126 3.17 7.94 12.60
C SER A 126 4.27 7.38 13.50
N ILE A 127 4.94 6.33 13.01
CA ILE A 127 6.11 5.73 13.65
C ILE A 127 7.14 5.37 12.58
N ASP A 128 8.41 5.61 12.86
CA ASP A 128 9.47 5.15 11.98
C ASP A 128 9.83 3.69 12.30
N VAL A 129 10.03 2.91 11.24
CA VAL A 129 10.36 1.50 11.31
C VAL A 129 11.53 1.17 10.40
N LYS A 130 12.34 0.20 10.81
CA LYS A 130 13.29 -0.48 9.92
C LYS A 130 12.84 -1.91 9.71
N ALA A 131 13.01 -2.39 8.49
CA ALA A 131 12.63 -3.74 8.11
C ALA A 131 13.73 -4.43 7.33
N ARG A 132 13.71 -5.77 7.36
CA ARG A 132 14.54 -6.63 6.52
C ARG A 132 13.67 -7.53 5.67
N LYS A 133 14.11 -7.76 4.43
CA LYS A 133 13.48 -8.75 3.56
C LYS A 133 13.90 -10.16 3.99
N LYS A 134 12.93 -11.07 4.05
CA LYS A 134 13.14 -12.50 4.34
C LYS A 134 13.76 -13.24 3.16
#